data_AF-A0A818HLQ3-F1
#
_entry.id   AF-A0A818HLQ3-F1
#
_cell.length_a   1.000
_cell.length_b   1.000
_cell.length_c   1.000
_cell.angle_alpha   90.00
_cell.angle_beta   90.00
_cell.angle_gamma   90.00
#
_symmetry.space_group_name_H-M   'P 1'
#
loop_
_entity.id
_entity.type
_entity.pdbx_description
1 polymer ?
#
loop_
_entity_poly.entity_id
_entity_poly.type
_entity_poly.pdbx_seq_one_letter_code
_entity_poly.pdbx_strand_id
1 'polypeptide(L)'
;RFSLTNFQSLTEIDKQVILKLFELSINRYSEVRRDAQGYLFSVLNRYLFSYQVIVDRIIELLNSPGEADHDQIKGCLYILLGNHSFFLPTKHSWSMIEKLWPAMARTTHARKPTTQRLMDHINETIGKQFDTQALVEDTNDISRKAAVDLWKRLETHELESRIILRQQRNEENVKSYNNLMETLNSLLRGDSLTWRQQETTMSLMWLLLQKRVPIPLSCVRTFVDFLVHDNVELRKIAEEGIAAFCRMQKPPRIYLEKTLDEILQRPVNVDQCHPGDRDD
;
A
#
# COMPACT_ATOMS: atom_id res chain seq x y z
N ARG A 1 22.09 -2.09 15.41
CA ARG A 1 23.11 -2.73 14.54
C ARG A 1 22.38 -3.50 13.45
N PHE A 2 22.13 -2.89 12.29
CA PHE A 2 21.61 -3.60 11.12
C PHE A 2 22.80 -4.23 10.39
N SER A 3 23.00 -5.53 10.55
CA SER A 3 24.02 -6.26 9.80
C SER A 3 23.50 -6.48 8.36
N LEU A 4 23.97 -5.66 7.43
CA LEU A 4 23.72 -5.75 5.99
C LEU A 4 24.43 -6.95 5.31
N THR A 5 24.69 -8.04 6.03
CA THR A 5 25.69 -9.05 5.62
C THR A 5 25.15 -10.40 5.15
N ASN A 6 23.84 -10.61 4.95
CA ASN A 6 23.34 -11.94 4.56
C ASN A 6 22.22 -11.92 3.49
N PHE A 7 22.31 -11.05 2.49
CA PHE A 7 21.47 -11.20 1.30
C PHE A 7 22.11 -12.21 0.35
N GLN A 8 21.82 -13.50 0.57
CA GLN A 8 22.20 -14.55 -0.36
C GLN A 8 21.34 -14.44 -1.62
N SER A 9 21.94 -14.68 -2.78
CA SER A 9 21.19 -14.80 -4.04
C SER A 9 20.29 -16.04 -3.97
N LEU A 10 19.06 -15.90 -4.45
CA LEU A 10 18.08 -16.97 -4.45
C LEU A 10 18.50 -18.04 -5.48
N THR A 11 18.88 -19.24 -5.01
CA THR A 11 19.18 -20.36 -5.91
C THR A 11 17.90 -21.07 -6.34
N GLU A 12 17.98 -21.88 -7.40
CA GLU A 12 16.81 -22.64 -7.88
C GLU A 12 16.34 -23.69 -6.86
N ILE A 13 17.26 -24.25 -6.07
CA ILE A 13 16.94 -25.16 -4.96
C ILE A 13 16.16 -24.41 -3.88
N ASP A 14 16.56 -23.19 -3.55
CA ASP A 14 15.86 -22.38 -2.55
C ASP A 14 14.41 -22.09 -2.97
N LYS A 15 14.16 -21.84 -4.26
CA LYS A 15 12.79 -21.69 -4.79
C LYS A 15 11.97 -22.95 -4.62
N GLN A 16 12.53 -24.11 -4.94
CA GLN A 16 11.84 -25.39 -4.76
C GLN A 16 11.53 -25.66 -3.28
N VAL A 17 12.46 -25.33 -2.38
CA VAL A 17 12.25 -25.43 -0.94
C VAL A 17 11.13 -24.49 -0.50
N ILE A 18 11.12 -23.25 -0.97
CA ILE A 18 10.05 -22.28 -0.68
C ILE A 18 8.69 -22.80 -1.14
N LEU A 19 8.60 -23.33 -2.37
CA LEU A 19 7.34 -23.88 -2.91
C LEU A 19 6.85 -25.09 -2.10
N LYS A 20 7.75 -26.02 -1.74
CA LYS A 20 7.40 -27.17 -0.90
C LYS A 20 6.99 -26.75 0.52
N LEU A 21 7.68 -25.79 1.11
CA LEU A 21 7.30 -25.22 2.41
C LEU A 21 5.95 -24.52 2.34
N PHE A 22 5.64 -23.85 1.23
CA PHE A 22 4.33 -23.26 0.98
C PHE A 22 3.23 -24.31 0.90
N GLU A 23 3.44 -25.41 0.17
CA GLU A 23 2.49 -26.55 0.10
C GLU A 23 2.23 -27.16 1.49
N LEU A 24 3.26 -27.30 2.32
CA LEU A 24 3.11 -27.76 3.70
C LEU A 24 2.37 -26.74 4.58
N SER A 25 2.53 -25.44 4.31
CA SER A 25 1.88 -24.34 5.03
C SER A 25 0.37 -24.23 4.74
N ILE A 26 -0.12 -24.89 3.69
CA ILE A 26 -1.54 -25.00 3.34
C ILE A 26 -2.13 -26.39 3.61
N ASN A 27 -1.38 -27.29 4.26
CA ASN A 27 -1.83 -28.66 4.52
C ASN A 27 -3.06 -28.71 5.47
N ARG A 28 -3.81 -29.81 5.48
CA ARG A 28 -5.00 -29.97 6.34
C ARG A 28 -4.65 -29.93 7.83
N TYR A 29 -3.55 -30.57 8.22
CA TYR A 29 -3.11 -30.65 9.62
C TYR A 29 -2.58 -29.31 10.14
N SER A 30 -3.18 -28.79 11.21
CA SER A 30 -2.84 -27.47 11.78
C SER A 30 -1.43 -27.38 12.36
N GLU A 31 -0.91 -28.46 12.94
CA GLU A 31 0.45 -28.48 13.52
C GLU A 31 1.52 -28.38 12.42
N VAL A 32 1.39 -29.20 11.38
CA VAL A 32 2.27 -29.17 10.21
C VAL A 32 2.24 -27.79 9.55
N ARG A 33 1.05 -27.18 9.42
CA ARG A 33 0.91 -25.82 8.89
C ARG A 33 1.68 -24.79 9.70
N ARG A 34 1.50 -24.78 11.03
CA ARG A 34 2.10 -23.79 11.92
C ARG A 34 3.63 -23.86 11.87
N ASP A 35 4.17 -25.08 11.92
CA ASP A 35 5.61 -25.29 11.90
C ASP A 35 6.20 -24.93 10.53
N ALA A 36 5.55 -25.34 9.43
CA ALA A 36 5.95 -24.97 8.07
C ALA A 36 5.92 -23.45 7.85
N GLN A 37 4.90 -22.74 8.36
CA GLN A 37 4.81 -21.29 8.29
C GLN A 37 5.96 -20.60 9.02
N GLY A 38 6.34 -21.09 10.21
CA GLY A 38 7.47 -20.56 10.97
C GLY A 38 8.80 -20.66 10.21
N TYR A 39 9.06 -21.80 9.57
CA TYR A 39 10.22 -21.97 8.71
C TYR A 39 10.13 -21.12 7.44
N LEU A 40 8.96 -21.08 6.79
CA LEU A 40 8.73 -20.28 5.59
C LEU A 40 9.01 -18.80 5.84
N PHE A 41 8.52 -18.21 6.93
CA PHE A 41 8.82 -16.81 7.26
C PHE A 41 10.30 -16.56 7.55
N SER A 42 10.99 -17.54 8.13
CA SER A 42 12.43 -17.44 8.38
C SER A 42 13.22 -17.42 7.06
N VAL A 43 12.80 -18.21 6.07
CA VAL A 43 13.39 -18.21 4.72
C VAL A 43 13.04 -16.92 3.98
N LEU A 44 11.78 -16.49 4.01
CA LEU A 44 11.33 -15.26 3.34
C LEU A 44 12.00 -13.99 3.88
N ASN A 45 12.33 -13.95 5.17
CA ASN A 45 13.10 -12.85 5.76
C ASN A 45 14.59 -12.88 5.42
N ARG A 46 15.13 -14.03 5.01
CA ARG A 46 16.55 -14.18 4.63
C ARG A 46 16.80 -13.74 3.19
N TYR A 47 15.89 -14.07 2.28
CA TYR A 47 16.04 -13.78 0.86
C TYR A 47 15.16 -12.59 0.44
N LEU A 48 15.79 -11.50 -0.03
CA LEU A 48 15.07 -10.36 -0.62
C LEU A 48 14.22 -10.82 -1.81
N PHE A 49 13.01 -10.27 -1.94
CA PHE A 49 12.06 -10.54 -3.04
C PHE A 49 11.60 -12.00 -3.22
N SER A 50 12.01 -12.92 -2.35
CA SER A 50 11.61 -14.34 -2.37
C SER A 50 10.09 -14.56 -2.31
N TYR A 51 9.37 -13.60 -1.73
CA TYR A 51 7.91 -13.61 -1.64
C TYR A 51 7.20 -13.58 -3.00
N GLN A 52 7.83 -13.06 -4.06
CA GLN A 52 7.27 -13.05 -5.41
C GLN A 52 6.98 -14.47 -5.92
N VAL A 53 7.76 -15.48 -5.50
CA VAL A 53 7.57 -16.88 -5.90
C VAL A 53 6.24 -17.45 -5.39
N ILE A 54 5.74 -16.94 -4.26
CA ILE A 54 4.57 -17.49 -3.57
C ILE A 54 3.29 -16.72 -3.94
N VAL A 55 3.42 -15.45 -4.27
CA VAL A 55 2.29 -14.52 -4.41
C VAL A 55 1.31 -14.94 -5.50
N ASP A 56 1.80 -15.33 -6.68
CA ASP A 56 0.92 -15.78 -7.77
C ASP A 56 0.11 -17.01 -7.32
N ARG A 57 0.74 -17.94 -6.59
CA ARG A 57 0.07 -19.12 -6.06
C ARG A 57 -0.96 -18.78 -4.96
N ILE A 58 -0.68 -17.77 -4.13
CA ILE A 58 -1.67 -17.27 -3.16
C ILE A 58 -2.88 -16.68 -3.88
N ILE A 59 -2.66 -15.87 -4.92
CA ILE A 59 -3.73 -15.23 -5.69
C ILE A 59 -4.63 -16.29 -6.36
N GLU A 60 -4.03 -17.34 -6.93
CA GLU A 60 -4.78 -18.49 -7.47
C GLU A 60 -5.68 -19.13 -6.40
N LEU A 61 -5.13 -19.43 -5.23
CA LEU A 61 -5.88 -20.07 -4.14
C LEU A 61 -7.01 -19.19 -3.56
N LEU A 62 -6.82 -17.87 -3.56
CA LEU A 62 -7.86 -16.92 -3.12
C LEU A 62 -8.99 -16.75 -4.14
N ASN A 63 -8.67 -16.87 -5.44
CA ASN A 63 -9.64 -16.68 -6.51
C ASN A 63 -10.45 -17.94 -6.83
N SER A 64 -9.98 -19.15 -6.50
CA SER A 64 -10.65 -20.41 -6.82
C SER A 64 -11.83 -20.70 -5.88
N PRO A 65 -13.09 -20.41 -6.29
CA PRO A 65 -14.22 -20.46 -5.41
C PRO A 65 -14.88 -21.83 -5.48
N GLY A 66 -14.35 -22.80 -4.73
CA GLY A 66 -15.02 -24.10 -4.57
C GLY A 66 -14.11 -25.33 -4.52
N GLU A 67 -12.85 -25.22 -4.95
CA GLU A 67 -11.91 -26.36 -4.93
C GLU A 67 -10.97 -26.37 -3.72
N ALA A 68 -10.74 -25.20 -3.09
CA ALA A 68 -9.82 -25.11 -1.98
C ALA A 68 -10.48 -25.56 -0.67
N ASP A 69 -9.84 -26.50 0.03
CA ASP A 69 -10.25 -26.93 1.37
C ASP A 69 -10.22 -25.72 2.31
N HIS A 70 -11.15 -25.66 3.25
CA HIS A 70 -11.24 -24.55 4.22
C HIS A 70 -9.93 -24.36 5.00
N ASP A 71 -9.19 -25.45 5.20
CA ASP A 71 -7.89 -25.44 5.84
C ASP A 71 -6.78 -24.84 4.97
N GLN A 72 -6.82 -25.03 3.64
CA GLN A 72 -5.88 -24.40 2.72
C GLN A 72 -6.04 -22.87 2.74
N ILE A 73 -7.29 -22.39 2.65
CA ILE A 73 -7.60 -20.96 2.69
C ILE A 73 -7.15 -20.33 4.02
N LYS A 74 -7.44 -21.01 5.14
CA LYS A 74 -6.97 -20.57 6.45
C LYS A 74 -5.44 -20.49 6.49
N GLY A 75 -4.74 -21.48 5.93
CA GLY A 75 -3.28 -21.48 5.79
C GLY A 75 -2.77 -20.28 4.99
N CYS A 76 -3.37 -20.00 3.82
CA CYS A 76 -3.03 -18.85 2.98
C CYS A 76 -3.22 -17.52 3.72
N LEU A 77 -4.32 -17.35 4.45
CA LEU A 77 -4.56 -16.13 5.23
C LEU A 77 -3.53 -15.94 6.35
N TYR A 78 -3.07 -17.03 6.99
CA TYR A 78 -1.95 -16.93 7.95
C TYR A 78 -0.64 -16.53 7.28
N ILE A 79 -0.38 -17.02 6.07
CA ILE A 79 0.82 -16.62 5.30
C ILE A 79 0.74 -15.14 4.91
N LEU A 80 -0.45 -14.63 4.57
CA LEU A 80 -0.68 -13.21 4.29
C LEU A 80 -0.50 -12.33 5.52
N LEU A 81 -1.06 -12.75 6.66
CA LEU A 81 -0.86 -12.07 7.94
C LEU A 81 0.61 -12.06 8.35
N GLY A 82 1.33 -13.13 8.02
CA GLY A 82 2.76 -13.23 8.24
C GLY A 82 3.15 -13.16 9.72
N ASN A 83 4.28 -12.52 10.01
CA ASN A 83 4.79 -12.30 11.36
C ASN A 83 5.08 -10.81 11.60
N HIS A 84 5.44 -10.42 12.82
CA HIS A 84 5.73 -9.02 13.17
C HIS A 84 6.77 -8.33 12.26
N SER A 85 7.63 -9.10 11.57
CA SER A 85 8.66 -8.58 10.65
C SER A 85 8.30 -8.71 9.17
N PHE A 86 7.25 -9.46 8.84
CA PHE A 86 6.91 -9.85 7.48
C PHE A 86 5.39 -9.79 7.30
N PHE A 87 4.91 -8.74 6.64
CA PHE A 87 3.52 -8.61 6.19
C PHE A 87 3.53 -8.45 4.67
N LEU A 88 2.87 -9.38 3.96
CA LEU A 88 2.86 -9.39 2.49
C LEU A 88 2.06 -8.23 1.88
N PRO A 89 0.84 -7.90 2.38
CA PRO A 89 -0.01 -6.89 1.75
C PRO A 89 0.56 -5.47 1.74
N THR A 90 1.53 -5.15 2.59
CA THR A 90 2.18 -3.83 2.69
C THR A 90 3.56 -3.77 2.03
N LYS A 91 4.03 -4.85 1.38
CA LYS A 91 5.30 -4.79 0.65
C LYS A 91 5.21 -3.80 -0.52
N HIS A 92 6.27 -3.01 -0.68
CA HIS A 92 6.35 -1.92 -1.66
C HIS A 92 6.49 -2.41 -3.13
N SER A 93 5.50 -3.13 -3.66
CA SER A 93 5.47 -3.58 -5.06
C SER A 93 4.08 -3.37 -5.66
N TRP A 94 3.94 -2.34 -6.49
CA TRP A 94 2.65 -2.01 -7.12
C TRP A 94 2.07 -3.15 -7.96
N SER A 95 2.91 -3.87 -8.70
CA SER A 95 2.52 -5.05 -9.49
C SER A 95 1.91 -6.19 -8.66
N MET A 96 2.28 -6.28 -7.40
CA MET A 96 1.77 -7.27 -6.46
C MET A 96 0.46 -6.82 -5.84
N ILE A 97 0.44 -5.58 -5.35
CA ILE A 97 -0.74 -4.95 -4.75
C ILE A 97 -1.90 -4.94 -5.76
N GLU A 98 -1.61 -4.62 -7.04
CA GLU A 98 -2.57 -4.63 -8.15
C GLU A 98 -3.36 -5.95 -8.25
N LYS A 99 -2.69 -7.10 -8.02
CA LYS A 99 -3.32 -8.42 -8.11
C LYS A 99 -3.86 -8.91 -6.76
N LEU A 100 -3.11 -8.67 -5.69
CA LEU A 100 -3.38 -9.23 -4.36
C LEU A 100 -4.60 -8.57 -3.71
N TRP A 101 -4.70 -7.24 -3.75
CA TRP A 101 -5.78 -6.51 -3.08
C TRP A 101 -7.17 -6.82 -3.67
N PRO A 102 -7.37 -6.87 -4.99
CA PRO A 102 -8.62 -7.34 -5.58
C PRO A 102 -8.94 -8.80 -5.23
N ALA A 103 -7.94 -9.69 -5.19
CA ALA A 103 -8.15 -11.09 -4.80
C ALA A 103 -8.61 -11.21 -3.34
N MET A 104 -7.99 -10.44 -2.44
CA MET A 104 -8.39 -10.32 -1.03
C MET A 104 -9.82 -9.79 -0.89
N ALA A 105 -10.17 -8.73 -1.61
CA ALA A 105 -11.51 -8.16 -1.62
C ALA A 105 -12.59 -9.15 -2.11
N ARG A 106 -12.28 -9.95 -3.13
CA ARG A 106 -13.18 -10.98 -3.71
C ARG A 106 -13.32 -12.23 -2.84
N THR A 107 -12.42 -12.44 -1.89
CA THR A 107 -12.37 -13.68 -1.13
C THR A 107 -13.68 -13.85 -0.34
N THR A 108 -14.52 -14.78 -0.79
CA THR A 108 -15.88 -15.01 -0.25
C THR A 108 -15.90 -16.19 0.75
N HIS A 109 -14.73 -16.76 1.04
CA HIS A 109 -14.61 -18.05 1.73
C HIS A 109 -14.60 -17.98 3.25
N ALA A 110 -14.66 -16.78 3.83
CA ALA A 110 -14.75 -16.59 5.26
C ALA A 110 -16.18 -16.88 5.77
N ARG A 111 -16.68 -18.11 5.62
CA ARG A 111 -17.96 -18.55 6.21
C ARG A 111 -17.80 -18.91 7.69
N LYS A 112 -16.63 -19.42 8.07
CA LYS A 112 -16.31 -19.73 9.47
C LYS A 112 -15.89 -18.45 10.22
N PRO A 113 -16.36 -18.26 11.47
CA PRO A 113 -16.03 -17.07 12.25
C PRO A 113 -14.52 -16.90 12.49
N THR A 114 -13.76 -17.99 12.55
CA THR A 114 -12.29 -17.92 12.70
C THR A 114 -11.59 -17.35 11.47
N THR A 115 -12.08 -17.66 10.27
CA THR A 115 -11.52 -17.18 9.01
C THR A 115 -11.91 -15.72 8.78
N GLN A 116 -13.12 -15.33 9.22
CA GLN A 116 -13.57 -13.93 9.22
C GLN A 116 -12.69 -13.07 10.13
N ARG A 117 -12.53 -13.47 11.40
CA ARG A 117 -11.66 -12.74 12.35
C ARG A 117 -10.23 -12.57 11.84
N LEU A 118 -9.72 -13.57 11.13
CA LEU A 118 -8.38 -13.51 10.53
C LEU A 118 -8.33 -12.47 9.41
N MET A 119 -9.36 -12.40 8.56
CA MET A 119 -9.47 -11.39 7.52
C MET A 119 -9.63 -9.98 8.10
N ASP A 120 -10.48 -9.82 9.12
CA ASP A 120 -10.67 -8.55 9.83
C ASP A 120 -9.33 -8.06 10.41
N HIS A 121 -8.57 -8.97 11.03
CA HIS A 121 -7.25 -8.67 11.56
C HIS A 121 -6.22 -8.30 10.48
N ILE A 122 -6.27 -8.94 9.31
CA ILE A 122 -5.43 -8.55 8.17
C ILE A 122 -5.80 -7.14 7.70
N ASN A 123 -7.09 -6.83 7.53
CA ASN A 123 -7.56 -5.51 7.11
C ASN A 123 -7.16 -4.40 8.10
N GLU A 124 -7.31 -4.65 9.40
CA GLU A 124 -6.83 -3.72 10.44
C GLU A 124 -5.31 -3.53 10.37
N THR A 125 -4.56 -4.60 10.11
CA THR A 125 -3.10 -4.54 9.99
C THR A 125 -2.67 -3.77 8.75
N ILE A 126 -3.37 -3.93 7.63
CA ILE A 126 -3.18 -3.10 6.43
C ILE A 126 -3.40 -1.62 6.79
N GLY A 127 -4.53 -1.28 7.42
CA GLY A 127 -4.80 0.11 7.80
C GLY A 127 -3.75 0.73 8.74
N LYS A 128 -3.11 -0.08 9.61
CA LYS A 128 -2.08 0.38 10.56
C LYS A 128 -0.66 0.44 9.99
N GLN A 129 -0.32 -0.47 9.09
CA GLN A 129 1.05 -0.65 8.58
C GLN A 129 1.25 -0.19 7.14
N PHE A 130 0.18 0.18 6.43
CA PHE A 130 0.28 0.64 5.06
C PHE A 130 0.80 2.06 5.01
N ASP A 131 2.10 2.18 4.75
CA ASP A 131 2.71 3.45 4.37
C ASP A 131 2.47 3.71 2.88
N THR A 132 2.01 4.93 2.56
CA THR A 132 1.74 5.35 1.18
C THR A 132 3.00 5.21 0.32
N GLN A 133 3.04 4.15 -0.50
CA GLN A 133 4.17 3.93 -1.41
C GLN A 133 4.24 5.05 -2.45
N ALA A 134 5.46 5.54 -2.71
CA ALA A 134 5.69 6.53 -3.76
C ALA A 134 5.39 5.93 -5.15
N LEU A 135 4.47 6.56 -5.89
CA LEU A 135 4.20 6.22 -7.29
C LEU A 135 5.27 6.78 -8.23
N VAL A 136 5.60 8.06 -8.00
CA VAL A 136 6.63 8.79 -8.73
C VAL A 136 7.76 9.06 -7.76
N GLU A 137 8.86 8.32 -7.95
CA GLU A 137 10.12 8.65 -7.29
C GLU A 137 10.82 9.67 -8.17
N ASP A 138 10.93 10.91 -7.69
CA ASP A 138 11.78 11.97 -8.28
C ASP A 138 12.94 12.28 -7.33
N THR A 139 14.16 12.44 -7.87
CA THR A 139 15.35 12.78 -7.08
C THR A 139 15.74 14.19 -7.41
N ASN A 140 15.95 14.99 -6.37
CA ASN A 140 16.40 16.36 -6.50
C ASN A 140 17.77 16.40 -7.19
N ASP A 141 17.96 17.38 -8.08
CA ASP A 141 19.21 17.54 -8.82
C ASP A 141 20.41 17.80 -7.89
N ILE A 142 20.17 18.45 -6.75
CA ILE A 142 21.19 18.69 -5.72
C ILE A 142 21.71 17.36 -5.15
N SER A 143 20.79 16.46 -4.78
CA SER A 143 21.14 15.13 -4.27
C SER A 143 21.85 14.29 -5.32
N ARG A 144 21.47 14.45 -6.60
CA ARG A 144 22.11 13.76 -7.73
C ARG A 144 23.57 14.21 -7.90
N LYS A 145 23.83 15.52 -7.86
CA LYS A 145 25.20 16.06 -7.96
C LYS A 145 26.09 15.56 -6.82
N ALA A 146 25.61 15.66 -5.58
CA ALA A 146 26.33 15.15 -4.41
C ALA A 146 26.60 13.64 -4.47
N ALA A 147 25.67 12.85 -5.02
CA ALA A 147 25.87 11.41 -5.19
C ALA A 147 26.94 11.07 -6.24
N VAL A 148 27.02 11.85 -7.33
CA VAL A 148 28.08 11.72 -8.33
C VAL A 148 29.44 12.05 -7.73
N ASP A 149 29.50 13.05 -6.84
CA ASP A 149 30.74 13.42 -6.12
C ASP A 149 31.18 12.34 -5.11
N LEU A 150 30.24 11.62 -4.50
CA LEU A 150 30.48 10.55 -3.52
C LEU A 150 30.83 9.19 -4.17
N TRP A 151 30.31 8.91 -5.36
CA TRP A 151 30.52 7.64 -6.06
C TRP A 151 31.70 7.71 -7.04
N LYS A 152 32.12 6.57 -7.59
CA LYS A 152 33.05 6.55 -8.73
C LYS A 152 32.45 7.31 -9.91
N ARG A 153 33.29 7.85 -10.80
CA ARG A 153 32.89 8.45 -12.08
C ARG A 153 31.97 7.48 -12.83
N LEU A 154 30.67 7.77 -12.84
CA LEU A 154 29.70 7.12 -13.72
C LEU A 154 29.83 7.75 -15.10
N GLU A 155 29.89 6.91 -16.13
CA GLU A 155 29.84 7.36 -17.51
C GLU A 155 28.47 7.98 -17.81
N THR A 156 28.44 9.02 -18.65
CA THR A 156 27.20 9.78 -18.95
C THR A 156 26.11 8.91 -19.58
N HIS A 157 26.49 7.94 -20.41
CA HIS A 157 25.55 7.00 -21.06
C HIS A 157 24.83 6.08 -20.06
N GLU A 158 25.49 5.67 -18.98
CA GLU A 158 24.87 4.86 -17.93
C GLU A 158 23.85 5.68 -17.14
N LEU A 159 24.11 6.97 -16.92
CA LEU A 159 23.16 7.87 -16.25
C LEU A 159 21.89 8.05 -17.08
N GLU A 160 22.01 8.29 -18.38
CA GLU A 160 20.86 8.45 -19.29
C GLU A 160 19.99 7.19 -19.34
N SER A 161 20.60 6.02 -19.49
CA SER A 161 19.87 4.74 -19.50
C SER A 161 19.13 4.48 -18.18
N ARG A 162 19.73 4.84 -17.03
CA ARG A 162 19.10 4.72 -15.71
C ARG A 162 17.94 5.69 -15.51
N ILE A 163 18.02 6.90 -16.08
CA ILE A 163 16.93 7.87 -16.07
C ILE A 163 15.73 7.31 -16.87
N ILE A 164 15.98 6.75 -18.06
CA ILE A 164 14.93 6.15 -18.88
C ILE A 164 14.28 4.97 -18.15
N LEU A 165 15.08 4.05 -17.58
CA LEU A 165 14.55 2.91 -16.83
C LEU A 165 13.70 3.36 -15.62
N ARG A 166 14.10 4.43 -14.94
CA ARG A 166 13.35 5.01 -13.84
C ARG A 166 12.02 5.58 -14.32
N GLN A 167 12.01 6.32 -15.43
CA GLN A 167 10.79 6.88 -16.01
C GLN A 167 9.82 5.75 -16.38
N GLN A 168 10.29 4.71 -17.06
CA GLN A 168 9.50 3.52 -17.38
C GLN A 168 8.90 2.87 -16.13
N ARG A 169 9.70 2.70 -15.06
CA ARG A 169 9.20 2.14 -13.79
C ARG A 169 8.15 3.04 -13.13
N ASN A 170 8.32 4.37 -13.19
CA ASN A 170 7.32 5.31 -12.66
C ASN A 170 6.01 5.21 -13.48
N GLU A 171 6.10 5.11 -14.81
CA GLU A 171 4.94 4.93 -15.69
C GLU A 171 4.21 3.61 -15.41
N GLU A 172 4.96 2.50 -15.23
CA GLU A 172 4.41 1.20 -14.85
C GLU A 172 3.70 1.26 -13.49
N ASN A 173 4.32 1.91 -12.49
CA ASN A 173 3.70 2.07 -11.17
C ASN A 173 2.39 2.86 -11.24
N VAL A 174 2.36 3.96 -11.99
CA VAL A 174 1.14 4.77 -12.19
C VAL A 174 0.07 3.97 -12.93
N LYS A 175 0.45 3.17 -13.92
CA LYS A 175 -0.47 2.29 -14.65
C LYS A 175 -1.06 1.21 -13.73
N SER A 176 -0.23 0.50 -12.97
CA SER A 176 -0.68 -0.49 -11.98
C SER A 176 -1.59 0.12 -10.92
N TYR A 177 -1.31 1.34 -10.47
CA TYR A 177 -2.17 2.07 -9.54
C TYR A 177 -3.56 2.38 -10.13
N ASN A 178 -3.61 2.92 -11.35
CA ASN A 178 -4.87 3.22 -12.01
C ASN A 178 -5.69 1.95 -12.25
N ASN A 179 -5.04 0.89 -12.73
CA ASN A 179 -5.67 -0.42 -12.91
C ASN A 179 -6.23 -0.97 -11.59
N LEU A 180 -5.46 -0.88 -10.50
CA LEU A 180 -5.90 -1.32 -9.18
C LEU A 180 -7.14 -0.55 -8.71
N MET A 181 -7.10 0.79 -8.80
CA MET A 181 -8.22 1.66 -8.43
C MET A 181 -9.47 1.33 -9.26
N GLU A 182 -9.34 1.18 -10.59
CA GLU A 182 -10.45 0.81 -11.46
C GLU A 182 -10.99 -0.59 -11.17
N THR A 183 -10.11 -1.56 -10.88
CA THR A 183 -10.51 -2.93 -10.54
C THR A 183 -11.32 -2.94 -9.24
N LEU A 184 -10.83 -2.29 -8.17
CA LEU A 184 -11.57 -2.17 -6.91
C LEU A 184 -12.91 -1.44 -7.10
N ASN A 185 -12.92 -0.37 -7.92
CA ASN A 185 -14.13 0.36 -8.24
C ASN A 185 -15.16 -0.49 -9.01
N SER A 186 -14.71 -1.31 -9.97
CA SER A 186 -15.57 -2.24 -10.70
C SER A 186 -16.17 -3.31 -9.78
N LEU A 187 -15.42 -3.73 -8.76
CA LEU A 187 -15.90 -4.69 -7.77
C LEU A 187 -16.99 -4.09 -6.88
N LEU A 188 -16.85 -2.84 -6.45
CA LEU A 188 -17.87 -2.14 -5.67
C LEU A 188 -19.19 -1.93 -6.43
N ARG A 189 -19.09 -1.72 -7.75
CA ARG A 189 -20.27 -1.54 -8.63
C ARG A 189 -20.91 -2.86 -9.06
N GLY A 190 -20.25 -3.99 -8.85
CA GLY A 190 -20.80 -5.30 -9.16
C GLY A 190 -21.72 -5.81 -8.04
N ASP A 191 -22.83 -6.47 -8.41
CA ASP A 191 -23.81 -7.02 -7.46
C ASP A 191 -23.33 -8.30 -6.74
N SER A 192 -22.07 -8.70 -6.91
CA SER A 192 -21.56 -9.98 -6.42
C SER A 192 -20.91 -9.91 -5.02
N LEU A 193 -20.70 -8.71 -4.48
CA LEU A 193 -20.03 -8.54 -3.19
C LEU A 193 -21.00 -8.55 -2.01
N THR A 194 -20.62 -9.24 -0.94
CA THR A 194 -21.27 -9.07 0.37
C THR A 194 -20.90 -7.73 1.00
N TRP A 195 -21.74 -7.21 1.88
CA TRP A 195 -21.53 -5.92 2.56
C TRP A 195 -20.15 -5.78 3.22
N ARG A 196 -19.59 -6.85 3.82
CA ARG A 196 -18.23 -6.84 4.39
C ARG A 196 -17.13 -6.73 3.33
N GLN A 197 -17.33 -7.36 2.20
CA GLN A 197 -16.40 -7.26 1.07
C GLN A 197 -16.45 -5.86 0.48
N GLN A 198 -17.64 -5.25 0.42
CA GLN A 198 -17.78 -3.84 0.05
C GLN A 198 -17.02 -2.94 1.03
N GLU A 199 -17.19 -3.12 2.34
CA GLU A 199 -16.45 -2.35 3.36
C GLU A 199 -14.94 -2.51 3.22
N THR A 200 -14.45 -3.74 3.03
CA THR A 200 -13.03 -4.02 2.81
C THR A 200 -12.53 -3.35 1.54
N THR A 201 -13.24 -3.51 0.43
CA THR A 201 -12.86 -2.94 -0.88
C THR A 201 -12.83 -1.41 -0.81
N MET A 202 -13.81 -0.81 -0.15
CA MET A 202 -13.91 0.63 0.03
C MET A 202 -12.78 1.17 0.92
N SER A 203 -12.45 0.47 2.01
CA SER A 203 -11.32 0.81 2.89
C SER A 203 -9.98 0.73 2.17
N LEU A 204 -9.78 -0.31 1.35
CA LEU A 204 -8.57 -0.43 0.51
C LEU A 204 -8.49 0.69 -0.53
N MET A 205 -9.60 1.01 -1.19
CA MET A 205 -9.67 2.12 -2.15
C MET A 205 -9.38 3.47 -1.47
N TRP A 206 -9.84 3.67 -0.23
CA TRP A 206 -9.55 4.86 0.57
C TRP A 206 -8.06 4.99 0.93
N LEU A 207 -7.40 3.89 1.31
CA LEU A 207 -5.95 3.88 1.61
C LEU A 207 -5.08 4.24 0.40
N LEU A 208 -5.59 4.06 -0.82
CA LEU A 208 -4.90 4.37 -2.07
C LEU A 208 -5.02 5.84 -2.50
N LEU A 209 -5.75 6.69 -1.77
CA LEU A 209 -5.88 8.10 -2.13
C LEU A 209 -4.54 8.83 -1.93
N GLN A 210 -3.96 9.35 -3.02
CA GLN A 210 -2.66 10.04 -3.00
C GLN A 210 -2.68 11.38 -3.73
N LYS A 211 -1.98 12.38 -3.19
CA LYS A 211 -1.93 13.74 -3.76
C LYS A 211 -1.19 13.85 -5.11
N ARG A 212 -0.19 13.00 -5.34
CA ARG A 212 0.77 13.16 -6.46
C ARG A 212 0.18 12.77 -7.82
N VAL A 213 -0.81 11.88 -7.85
CA VAL A 213 -1.39 11.34 -9.09
C VAL A 213 -2.89 11.63 -9.07
N PRO A 214 -3.48 12.07 -10.19
CA PRO A 214 -4.93 12.29 -10.24
C PRO A 214 -5.67 10.97 -10.03
N ILE A 215 -6.66 11.00 -9.14
CA ILE A 215 -7.52 9.84 -8.89
C ILE A 215 -8.49 9.67 -10.06
N PRO A 216 -8.72 8.43 -10.55
CA PRO A 216 -9.72 8.18 -11.58
C PRO A 216 -11.11 8.69 -11.19
N LEU A 217 -11.76 9.46 -12.07
CA LEU A 217 -13.06 10.08 -11.80
C LEU A 217 -14.15 9.05 -11.44
N SER A 218 -14.07 7.86 -12.03
CA SER A 218 -14.96 6.73 -11.73
C SER A 218 -14.94 6.35 -10.25
N CYS A 219 -13.78 6.39 -9.61
CA CYS A 219 -13.60 6.07 -8.19
C CYS A 219 -14.18 7.18 -7.30
N VAL A 220 -13.95 8.45 -7.66
CA VAL A 220 -14.51 9.61 -6.95
C VAL A 220 -16.04 9.58 -6.99
N ARG A 221 -16.62 9.26 -8.15
CA ARG A 221 -18.08 9.09 -8.28
C ARG A 221 -18.60 8.02 -7.34
N THR A 222 -17.92 6.88 -7.25
CA THR A 222 -18.32 5.80 -6.32
C THR A 222 -18.24 6.25 -4.86
N PHE A 223 -17.22 7.02 -4.45
CA PHE A 223 -17.22 7.63 -3.11
C PHE A 223 -18.44 8.53 -2.87
N VAL A 224 -18.85 9.33 -3.85
CA VAL A 224 -20.04 10.19 -3.75
C VAL A 224 -21.33 9.37 -3.70
N ASP A 225 -21.45 8.36 -4.55
CA ASP A 225 -22.63 7.46 -4.60
C ASP A 225 -22.83 6.76 -3.25
N PHE A 226 -21.73 6.35 -2.60
CA PHE A 226 -21.75 5.65 -1.31
C PHE A 226 -22.04 6.55 -0.10
N LEU A 227 -22.07 7.88 -0.24
CA LEU A 227 -22.47 8.79 0.85
C LEU A 227 -23.93 8.59 1.28
N VAL A 228 -24.78 8.13 0.38
CA VAL A 228 -26.22 7.91 0.62
C VAL A 228 -26.52 6.41 0.82
N HIS A 229 -25.50 5.57 0.95
CA HIS A 229 -25.66 4.12 1.09
C HIS A 229 -26.39 3.74 2.40
N ASP A 230 -27.13 2.63 2.39
CA ASP A 230 -27.92 2.17 3.55
C ASP A 230 -27.04 1.77 4.74
N ASN A 231 -25.87 1.17 4.47
CA ASN A 231 -24.89 0.80 5.48
C ASN A 231 -24.12 2.02 6.01
N VAL A 232 -24.24 2.28 7.32
CA VAL A 232 -23.59 3.38 8.04
C VAL A 232 -22.07 3.33 7.94
N GLU A 233 -21.44 2.16 8.00
CA GLU A 233 -19.98 2.05 7.99
C GLU A 233 -19.41 2.42 6.61
N LEU A 234 -20.08 2.00 5.54
CA LEU A 234 -19.75 2.41 4.17
C LEU A 234 -19.88 3.93 3.97
N ARG A 235 -20.89 4.57 4.58
CA ARG A 235 -21.03 6.02 4.54
C ARG A 235 -19.89 6.75 5.22
N LYS A 236 -19.43 6.27 6.39
CA LYS A 236 -18.29 6.87 7.10
C LYS A 236 -17.02 6.83 6.26
N ILE A 237 -16.71 5.67 5.67
CA ILE A 237 -15.54 5.53 4.78
C ILE A 237 -15.67 6.46 3.56
N ALA A 238 -16.88 6.58 3.01
CA ALA A 238 -17.15 7.48 1.89
C ALA A 238 -16.95 8.96 2.26
N GLU A 239 -17.43 9.39 3.43
CA GLU A 239 -17.22 10.72 3.98
C GLU A 239 -15.73 11.03 4.15
N GLU A 240 -14.98 10.13 4.78
CA GLU A 240 -13.53 10.27 4.97
C GLU A 240 -12.78 10.33 3.64
N GLY A 241 -13.19 9.55 2.64
CA GLY A 241 -12.61 9.56 1.30
C GLY A 241 -12.83 10.87 0.57
N ILE A 242 -14.04 11.44 0.63
CA ILE A 242 -14.33 12.75 0.04
C ILE A 242 -13.60 13.85 0.79
N ALA A 243 -13.56 13.80 2.12
CA ALA A 243 -12.79 14.75 2.92
C ALA A 243 -11.28 14.69 2.58
N ALA A 244 -10.73 13.49 2.37
CA ALA A 244 -9.35 13.31 1.89
C ALA A 244 -9.17 13.91 0.48
N PHE A 245 -10.08 13.64 -0.44
CA PHE A 245 -10.06 14.20 -1.79
C PHE A 245 -10.09 15.74 -1.79
N CYS A 246 -10.99 16.35 -1.01
CA CYS A 246 -11.07 17.80 -0.86
C CYS A 246 -9.78 18.39 -0.27
N ARG A 247 -9.16 17.73 0.72
CA ARG A 247 -7.85 18.14 1.26
C ARG A 247 -6.75 18.06 0.21
N MET A 248 -6.77 17.03 -0.64
CA MET A 248 -5.78 16.83 -1.70
C MET A 248 -5.91 17.88 -2.82
N GLN A 249 -7.13 18.27 -3.17
CA GLN A 249 -7.43 19.28 -4.19
C GLN A 249 -7.39 20.73 -3.67
N LYS A 250 -7.16 20.93 -2.37
CA LYS A 250 -7.08 22.27 -1.79
C LYS A 250 -5.95 23.08 -2.45
N PRO A 251 -6.26 24.22 -3.10
CA PRO A 251 -5.23 25.08 -3.69
C PRO A 251 -4.23 25.56 -2.64
N PRO A 252 -2.95 25.74 -3.00
CA PRO A 252 -1.98 26.31 -2.09
C PRO A 252 -2.42 27.73 -1.69
N ARG A 253 -2.42 28.00 -0.38
CA ARG A 253 -2.69 29.35 0.12
C ARG A 253 -1.48 30.21 -0.18
N ILE A 254 -1.69 31.31 -0.89
CA ILE A 254 -0.65 32.31 -1.13
C ILE A 254 -0.55 33.16 0.13
N TYR A 255 0.62 33.15 0.76
CA TYR A 255 0.94 34.04 1.87
C TYR A 255 1.66 35.26 1.29
N LEU A 256 1.19 36.44 1.66
CA LEU A 256 1.85 37.70 1.36
C LEU A 256 2.54 38.16 2.63
N GLU A 257 3.86 38.21 2.59
CA GLU A 257 4.63 38.85 3.65
C GLU A 257 4.34 40.35 3.57
N LYS A 258 3.76 40.88 4.63
CA LYS A 258 3.54 42.31 4.82
C LYS A 258 4.25 42.70 6.10
N THR A 259 4.97 43.82 6.06
CA THR A 259 5.55 44.38 7.27
C THR A 259 4.43 44.98 8.12
N LEU A 260 4.59 44.95 9.46
CA LEU A 260 3.61 45.58 10.36
C LEU A 260 3.47 47.08 10.06
N ASP A 261 4.57 47.74 9.68
CA ASP A 261 4.58 49.14 9.28
C ASP A 261 3.65 49.44 8.10
N GLU A 262 3.60 48.55 7.10
CA GLU A 262 2.72 48.68 5.93
C GLU A 262 1.25 48.46 6.30
N ILE A 263 0.96 47.62 7.28
CA ILE A 263 -0.40 47.32 7.73
C ILE A 263 -0.94 48.46 8.61
N LEU A 264 -0.12 48.95 9.54
CA LEU A 264 -0.47 49.96 10.53
C LEU A 264 -0.29 51.39 10.01
N GLN A 265 0.36 51.55 8.85
CA GLN A 265 0.75 52.85 8.27
C GLN A 265 1.52 53.74 9.25
N ARG A 266 2.26 53.12 10.18
CA ARG A 266 3.02 53.77 11.25
C ARG A 266 4.28 52.96 11.53
N PRO A 267 5.41 53.59 11.89
CA PRO A 267 6.62 52.87 12.25
C PRO A 267 6.43 52.16 13.59
N VAL A 268 6.56 50.84 13.60
CA VAL A 268 6.55 50.01 14.81
C VAL A 268 7.93 50.03 15.45
N ASN A 269 7.98 50.33 16.75
CA ASN A 269 9.22 50.30 17.51
C ASN A 269 9.55 48.85 17.91
N VAL A 270 10.38 48.19 17.11
CA VAL A 270 10.78 46.79 17.26
C VAL A 270 11.66 46.56 18.51
N ASP A 271 12.31 47.62 19.03
CA ASP A 271 13.26 47.51 20.15
C ASP A 271 12.59 47.34 21.52
N GLN A 272 11.29 47.65 21.63
CA GLN A 272 10.49 47.38 22.83
C GLN A 272 9.43 46.33 22.50
N CYS A 273 9.82 45.05 22.53
CA CYS A 273 8.89 43.93 22.38
C CYS A 273 8.33 43.53 23.76
N HIS A 274 7.13 43.99 24.09
CA HIS A 274 6.41 43.55 25.28
C HIS A 274 5.24 42.64 24.87
N PRO A 275 5.04 41.48 25.53
CA PRO A 275 3.88 40.64 25.26
C PRO A 275 2.60 41.29 25.79
N GLY A 276 1.51 41.21 25.04
CA GLY A 276 0.19 41.72 25.44
C GLY A 276 -0.54 42.39 24.28
N ASP A 277 -1.71 42.96 24.58
CA ASP A 277 -2.43 43.81 23.63
C ASP A 277 -1.67 45.12 23.49
N ARG A 278 -1.15 45.39 22.29
CA ARG A 278 -0.46 46.62 21.94
C ARG A 278 -1.23 47.37 20.86
N ASP A 279 -0.87 48.63 20.69
CA ASP A 279 -1.43 49.49 19.65
C ASP A 279 -0.94 49.13 18.23
N ASP A 280 0.07 48.26 18.12
CA ASP A 280 0.62 47.62 16.91
C ASP A 280 0.12 46.17 16.73
#